data_AF-A0A954Y4Q7-F1
#
_entry.id   AF-A0A954Y4Q7-F1
#
_cell.length_a   1.000
_cell.length_b   1.000
_cell.length_c   1.000
_cell.angle_alpha   90.00
_cell.angle_beta   90.00
_cell.angle_gamma   90.00
#
_symmetry.space_group_name_H-M   'P 1'
#
loop_
_entity.id
_entity.type
_entity.pdbx_description
1 polymer ?
#
loop_
_entity_poly.entity_id
_entity_poly.type
_entity_poly.pdbx_seq_one_letter_code
_entity_poly.pdbx_strand_id
1 'polypeptide(L)'
;GMGACRLAMCVPESSPAASPADLHGKRVATSFPHVTQSYLARHGATAHIVQLTGSVEVMIALGVADAIVDLVETGSTLAANNLRILDEIGRYETVLIQNPRTRHTQLCDRITRRLEGVVIARSYSLLEYNIAEKNLPAAEKITPGFSSPTVNKLEKPGWFAVRAMVKRGEVIAIMEQLEALGAQAILETSIANCRL
;
A
#
# COMPACT_ATOMS: atom_id res chain seq x y z
N GLY A 1 -0.61 -1.14 5.09
CA GLY A 1 -0.67 -2.51 4.56
C GLY A 1 0.47 -2.84 3.64
N MET A 2 0.52 -4.09 3.21
CA MET A 2 1.31 -4.55 2.05
C MET A 2 0.37 -5.06 0.96
N GLY A 3 0.76 -4.91 -0.30
CA GLY A 3 -0.02 -5.41 -1.44
C GLY A 3 -1.42 -4.79 -1.52
N ALA A 4 -1.51 -3.47 -1.31
CA ALA A 4 -2.77 -2.76 -1.38
C ALA A 4 -3.31 -2.79 -2.81
N CYS A 5 -4.53 -3.28 -2.98
CA CYS A 5 -5.20 -3.35 -4.27
C CYS A 5 -6.70 -3.13 -4.12
N ARG A 6 -7.38 -2.91 -5.24
CA ARG A 6 -8.83 -2.77 -5.32
C ARG A 6 -9.38 -3.94 -6.10
N LEU A 7 -10.46 -4.56 -5.63
CA LEU A 7 -11.26 -5.41 -6.51
C LEU A 7 -12.24 -4.48 -7.21
N ALA A 8 -12.15 -4.42 -8.54
CA ALA A 8 -12.95 -3.48 -9.33
C ALA A 8 -13.73 -4.23 -10.39
N MET A 9 -14.91 -3.68 -10.69
CA MET A 9 -15.68 -4.05 -11.86
C MET A 9 -15.28 -3.14 -13.00
N CYS A 10 -14.91 -3.72 -14.14
CA CYS A 10 -14.41 -2.98 -15.28
C CYS A 10 -15.18 -3.35 -16.54
N VAL A 11 -15.36 -2.38 -17.42
CA VAL A 11 -16.05 -2.50 -18.69
C VAL A 11 -15.21 -1.86 -19.80
N PRO A 12 -15.42 -2.20 -21.08
CA PRO A 12 -14.86 -1.43 -22.18
C PRO A 12 -15.13 0.06 -22.01
N GLU A 13 -14.19 0.93 -22.39
CA GLU A 13 -14.41 2.38 -22.39
C GLU A 13 -15.65 2.77 -23.19
N SER A 14 -15.91 2.07 -24.30
CA SER A 14 -17.08 2.25 -25.16
C SER A 14 -18.39 1.70 -24.57
N SER A 15 -18.36 1.01 -23.44
CA SER A 15 -19.55 0.42 -22.83
C SER A 15 -20.48 1.53 -22.32
N PRO A 16 -21.80 1.47 -22.59
CA PRO A 16 -22.77 2.44 -22.09
C PRO A 16 -23.12 2.23 -20.62
N ALA A 17 -22.66 1.14 -19.99
CA ALA A 17 -22.97 0.83 -18.59
C ALA A 17 -22.47 1.95 -17.66
N ALA A 18 -23.36 2.52 -16.85
CA ALA A 18 -23.05 3.57 -15.90
C ALA A 18 -23.05 3.06 -14.45
N SER A 19 -23.65 1.89 -14.20
CA SER A 19 -23.75 1.29 -12.88
C SER A 19 -23.66 -0.25 -12.94
N PRO A 20 -23.40 -0.94 -11.80
CA PRO A 20 -23.45 -2.40 -11.75
C PRO A 20 -24.81 -2.99 -12.14
N ALA A 21 -25.91 -2.23 -11.98
CA ALA A 21 -27.24 -2.65 -12.37
C ALA A 21 -27.36 -2.91 -13.89
N ASP A 22 -26.61 -2.15 -14.70
CA ASP A 22 -26.62 -2.25 -16.17
C ASP A 22 -25.98 -3.55 -16.68
N LEU A 23 -25.34 -4.33 -15.80
CA LEU A 23 -24.79 -5.65 -16.10
C LEU A 23 -25.80 -6.78 -15.90
N HIS A 24 -27.08 -6.48 -15.64
CA HIS A 24 -28.12 -7.50 -15.59
C HIS A 24 -28.21 -8.27 -16.93
N GLY A 25 -28.17 -9.60 -16.85
CA GLY A 25 -28.17 -10.51 -18.00
C GLY A 25 -26.87 -10.52 -18.82
N LYS A 26 -25.84 -9.76 -18.42
CA LYS A 26 -24.54 -9.72 -19.13
C LYS A 26 -23.62 -10.85 -18.68
N ARG A 27 -22.54 -11.06 -19.44
CA ARG A 27 -21.47 -12.00 -19.11
C ARG A 27 -20.35 -11.28 -18.36
N VAL A 28 -20.06 -11.72 -17.14
CA VAL A 28 -19.01 -11.13 -16.30
C VAL A 28 -17.92 -12.16 -16.06
N ALA A 29 -16.71 -11.86 -16.54
CA ALA A 29 -15.54 -12.70 -16.37
C ALA A 29 -14.81 -12.36 -15.07
N THR A 30 -14.48 -13.35 -14.25
CA THR A 30 -13.78 -13.11 -12.96
C THR A 30 -13.15 -14.36 -12.34
N SER A 31 -12.09 -14.15 -11.56
CA SER A 31 -11.56 -15.16 -10.63
C SER A 31 -12.29 -15.17 -9.27
N PHE A 32 -13.23 -14.24 -9.03
CA PHE A 32 -13.90 -14.00 -7.74
C PHE A 32 -15.44 -14.18 -7.81
N PRO A 33 -15.95 -15.32 -8.30
CA PRO A 33 -17.35 -15.49 -8.68
C PRO A 33 -18.35 -15.16 -7.55
N HIS A 34 -18.10 -15.64 -6.33
CA HIS A 34 -18.99 -15.43 -5.20
C HIS A 34 -19.10 -13.96 -4.77
N VAL A 35 -17.98 -13.24 -4.78
CA VAL A 35 -17.93 -11.82 -4.42
C VAL A 35 -18.65 -10.99 -5.49
N THR A 36 -18.38 -11.28 -6.76
CA THR A 36 -19.04 -10.61 -7.89
C THR A 36 -20.55 -10.83 -7.91
N GLN A 37 -21.02 -12.06 -7.72
CA GLN A 37 -22.45 -12.35 -7.65
C GLN A 37 -23.13 -11.63 -6.48
N SER A 38 -22.52 -11.67 -5.30
CA SER A 38 -23.05 -11.01 -4.10
C SER A 38 -23.11 -9.49 -4.29
N TYR A 39 -22.11 -8.92 -4.95
CA TYR A 39 -22.07 -7.50 -5.26
C TYR A 39 -23.17 -7.13 -6.24
N LEU A 40 -23.26 -7.78 -7.41
CA LEU A 40 -24.31 -7.52 -8.39
C LEU A 40 -25.72 -7.66 -7.81
N ALA A 41 -25.96 -8.69 -6.97
CA ALA A 41 -27.24 -8.91 -6.32
C ALA A 41 -27.65 -7.73 -5.41
N ARG A 42 -26.70 -7.13 -4.67
CA ARG A 42 -26.94 -5.93 -3.85
C ARG A 42 -27.29 -4.69 -4.70
N HIS A 43 -26.86 -4.67 -5.96
CA HIS A 43 -27.16 -3.63 -6.93
C HIS A 43 -28.33 -4.00 -7.88
N GLY A 44 -29.10 -5.05 -7.57
CA GLY A 44 -30.27 -5.45 -8.36
C GLY A 44 -29.97 -6.13 -9.70
N ALA A 45 -28.73 -6.55 -9.92
CA ALA A 45 -28.30 -7.25 -11.13
C ALA A 45 -28.05 -8.74 -10.89
N THR A 46 -28.28 -9.55 -11.92
CA THR A 46 -27.85 -10.95 -11.99
C THR A 46 -27.15 -11.13 -13.33
N ALA A 47 -25.94 -11.68 -13.33
CA ALA A 47 -25.13 -11.84 -14.53
C ALA A 47 -24.69 -13.31 -14.71
N HIS A 48 -24.37 -13.67 -15.94
CA HIS A 48 -23.73 -14.94 -16.27
C HIS A 48 -22.24 -14.87 -15.92
N ILE A 49 -21.84 -15.59 -14.87
CA ILE A 49 -20.44 -15.58 -14.42
C ILE A 49 -19.61 -16.54 -15.26
N VAL A 50 -18.57 -16.00 -15.90
CA VAL A 50 -17.54 -16.76 -16.59
C VAL A 50 -16.34 -16.85 -15.66
N GLN A 51 -16.24 -17.96 -14.91
CA GLN A 51 -15.12 -18.17 -13.99
C GLN A 51 -13.87 -18.58 -14.77
N LEU A 52 -12.74 -17.96 -14.46
CA LEU A 52 -11.45 -18.29 -15.06
C LEU A 52 -10.29 -18.00 -14.11
N THR A 53 -9.11 -18.48 -14.47
CA THR A 53 -7.86 -18.28 -13.73
C THR A 53 -6.87 -17.49 -14.59
N GLY A 54 -6.70 -16.21 -14.27
CA GLY A 54 -5.72 -15.32 -14.91
C GLY A 54 -6.17 -14.72 -16.25
N SER A 55 -5.56 -13.57 -16.61
CA SER A 55 -5.76 -12.83 -17.87
C SER A 55 -7.23 -12.59 -18.24
N VAL A 56 -7.97 -12.00 -17.31
CA VAL A 56 -9.41 -11.74 -17.45
C VAL A 56 -9.68 -10.69 -18.55
N GLU A 57 -8.73 -9.79 -18.81
CA GLU A 57 -8.85 -8.68 -19.77
C GLU A 57 -8.99 -9.17 -21.22
N VAL A 58 -8.32 -10.27 -21.56
CA VAL A 58 -8.39 -10.88 -22.90
C VAL A 58 -9.81 -11.36 -23.23
N MET A 59 -10.62 -11.69 -22.22
CA MET A 59 -11.99 -12.17 -22.42
C MET A 59 -12.91 -11.12 -23.03
N ILE A 60 -12.63 -9.84 -22.77
CA ILE A 60 -13.33 -8.72 -23.41
C ILE A 60 -12.97 -8.65 -24.89
N ALA A 61 -11.66 -8.69 -25.19
CA ALA A 61 -11.16 -8.62 -26.57
C ALA A 61 -11.66 -9.80 -27.45
N LEU A 62 -11.82 -10.99 -26.85
CA LEU A 62 -12.37 -12.17 -27.52
C LEU A 62 -13.91 -12.17 -27.60
N GLY A 63 -14.59 -11.18 -27.03
CA GLY A 63 -16.06 -11.09 -27.03
C GLY A 63 -16.75 -12.15 -26.17
N VAL A 64 -16.02 -12.79 -25.25
CA VAL A 64 -16.54 -13.85 -24.37
C VAL A 64 -17.21 -13.27 -23.13
N ALA A 65 -16.81 -12.06 -22.71
CA ALA A 65 -17.42 -11.33 -21.61
C ALA A 65 -17.75 -9.89 -22.01
N ASP A 66 -18.72 -9.30 -21.32
CA ASP A 66 -19.14 -7.91 -21.51
C ASP A 66 -18.55 -6.98 -20.41
N ALA A 67 -18.14 -7.58 -19.29
CA ALA A 67 -17.45 -6.91 -18.19
C ALA A 67 -16.49 -7.90 -17.49
N ILE A 68 -15.54 -7.35 -16.73
CA ILE A 68 -14.64 -8.14 -15.87
C ILE A 68 -14.71 -7.69 -14.42
N VAL A 69 -14.38 -8.58 -13.50
CA VAL A 69 -14.06 -8.23 -12.12
C VAL A 69 -12.69 -8.79 -11.78
N ASP A 70 -11.74 -7.90 -11.51
CA ASP A 70 -10.35 -8.26 -11.19
C ASP A 70 -9.68 -7.27 -10.23
N LEU A 71 -8.49 -7.65 -9.73
CA LEU A 71 -7.67 -6.80 -8.88
C LEU A 71 -6.97 -5.71 -9.70
N VAL A 72 -7.04 -4.48 -9.20
CA VAL A 72 -6.48 -3.28 -9.81
C VAL A 72 -5.57 -2.58 -8.79
N GLU A 73 -4.31 -2.38 -9.18
CA GLU A 73 -3.33 -1.63 -8.39
C GLU A 73 -3.18 -0.20 -8.95
N THR A 74 -2.45 -0.05 -10.06
CA THR A 74 -2.20 1.23 -10.73
C THR A 74 -3.22 1.57 -11.84
N GLY A 75 -3.94 0.56 -12.35
CA GLY A 75 -4.83 0.69 -13.51
C GLY A 75 -4.14 0.60 -14.87
N SER A 76 -2.81 0.44 -14.93
CA SER A 76 -2.06 0.37 -16.19
C SER A 76 -2.53 -0.77 -17.11
N THR A 77 -2.86 -1.94 -16.55
CA THR A 77 -3.38 -3.08 -17.32
C THR A 77 -4.75 -2.80 -17.92
N LEU A 78 -5.61 -2.08 -17.21
CA LEU A 78 -6.93 -1.70 -17.71
C LEU A 78 -6.79 -0.74 -18.90
N ALA A 79 -5.96 0.29 -18.75
CA ALA A 79 -5.71 1.26 -19.81
C ALA A 79 -5.12 0.60 -21.07
N ALA A 80 -4.19 -0.34 -20.90
CA ALA A 80 -3.61 -1.10 -22.03
C ALA A 80 -4.65 -1.95 -22.80
N ASN A 81 -5.79 -2.25 -22.18
CA ASN A 81 -6.88 -3.04 -22.77
C ASN A 81 -8.14 -2.21 -23.06
N ASN A 82 -8.06 -0.87 -23.05
CA ASN A 82 -9.19 0.05 -23.24
C ASN A 82 -10.37 -0.25 -22.30
N LEU A 83 -10.07 -0.55 -21.04
CA LEU A 83 -11.05 -0.80 -19.99
C LEU A 83 -11.08 0.38 -19.01
N ARG A 84 -12.28 0.69 -18.52
CA ARG A 84 -12.49 1.64 -17.43
C ARG A 84 -13.11 0.95 -16.22
N ILE A 85 -12.83 1.49 -15.04
CA ILE A 85 -13.52 1.08 -13.81
C ILE A 85 -14.97 1.58 -13.89
N LEU A 86 -15.91 0.65 -13.74
CA LEU A 86 -17.33 0.93 -13.59
C LEU A 86 -17.66 1.20 -12.12
N ASP A 87 -17.17 0.34 -11.22
CA ASP A 87 -17.37 0.48 -9.78
C ASP A 87 -16.27 -0.22 -8.98
N GLU A 88 -15.97 0.26 -7.77
CA GLU A 88 -15.05 -0.38 -6.83
C GLU A 88 -15.84 -1.31 -5.90
N ILE A 89 -15.54 -2.62 -5.94
CA ILE A 89 -16.20 -3.61 -5.08
C ILE A 89 -15.64 -3.56 -3.66
N GLY A 90 -14.33 -3.33 -3.53
CA GLY A 90 -13.67 -3.21 -2.24
C GLY A 90 -12.17 -2.98 -2.33
N ARG A 91 -11.58 -2.64 -1.18
CA ARG A 91 -10.14 -2.45 -1.00
C ARG A 91 -9.58 -3.62 -0.21
N TYR A 92 -8.44 -4.12 -0.65
CA TYR A 92 -7.82 -5.33 -0.10
C TYR A 92 -6.34 -5.08 0.16
N GLU A 93 -5.81 -5.81 1.13
CA GLU A 93 -4.41 -5.81 1.48
C GLU A 93 -4.01 -7.19 1.99
N THR A 94 -2.71 -7.44 2.05
CA THR A 94 -2.17 -8.65 2.67
C THR A 94 -2.35 -8.58 4.19
N VAL A 95 -2.97 -9.62 4.75
CA VAL A 95 -3.20 -9.76 6.19
C VAL A 95 -2.63 -11.08 6.71
N LEU A 96 -2.20 -11.08 7.97
CA LEU A 96 -1.86 -12.31 8.69
C LEU A 96 -3.13 -12.83 9.38
N ILE A 97 -3.51 -14.06 9.09
CA ILE A 97 -4.68 -14.71 9.70
C ILE A 97 -4.25 -15.81 10.67
N GLN A 98 -4.95 -15.92 11.79
CA GLN A 98 -4.74 -16.97 12.79
C GLN A 98 -6.04 -17.74 12.99
N ASN A 99 -5.93 -19.08 13.03
CA ASN A 99 -7.04 -19.91 13.46
C ASN A 99 -7.31 -19.67 14.97
N PRO A 100 -8.52 -19.22 15.37
CA PRO A 100 -8.83 -18.93 16.77
C PRO A 100 -8.78 -20.17 17.68
N ARG A 101 -8.77 -21.39 17.12
CA ARG A 101 -8.70 -22.66 17.86
C ARG A 101 -7.29 -23.24 17.97
N THR A 102 -6.24 -22.50 17.61
CA THR A 102 -4.87 -22.99 17.69
C THR A 102 -4.44 -23.28 19.13
N ARG A 103 -3.69 -24.38 19.34
CA ARG A 103 -3.07 -24.71 20.63
C ARG A 103 -1.69 -24.08 20.81
N HIS A 104 -1.14 -23.46 19.76
CA HIS A 104 0.22 -22.93 19.73
C HIS A 104 0.24 -21.39 19.78
N THR A 105 -0.54 -20.78 20.69
CA THR A 105 -0.70 -19.32 20.79
C THR A 105 0.64 -18.60 20.95
N GLN A 106 1.54 -19.09 21.80
CA GLN A 106 2.86 -18.51 21.99
C GLN A 106 3.73 -18.52 20.72
N LEU A 107 3.61 -19.55 19.87
CA LEU A 107 4.32 -19.59 18.59
C LEU A 107 3.71 -18.57 17.62
N CYS A 108 2.38 -18.47 17.57
CA CYS A 108 1.67 -17.47 16.78
C CYS A 108 2.14 -16.06 17.18
N ASP A 109 2.15 -15.73 18.47
CA ASP A 109 2.60 -14.41 18.96
C ASP A 109 4.05 -14.11 18.53
N ARG A 110 4.94 -15.10 18.59
CA ARG A 110 6.33 -14.94 18.13
C ARG A 110 6.42 -14.69 16.63
N ILE A 111 5.62 -15.36 15.82
CA ILE A 111 5.54 -15.16 14.37
C ILE A 111 4.98 -13.78 14.06
N THR A 112 3.85 -13.41 14.69
CA THR A 112 3.20 -12.11 14.55
C THR A 112 4.19 -11.00 14.82
N ARG A 113 4.86 -11.04 15.98
CA ARG A 113 5.92 -10.09 16.32
C ARG A 113 6.98 -10.05 15.20
N ARG A 114 7.56 -11.19 14.80
CA ARG A 114 8.60 -11.22 13.73
C ARG A 114 8.16 -10.55 12.44
N LEU A 115 6.92 -10.74 12.01
CA LEU A 115 6.37 -10.12 10.81
C LEU A 115 6.09 -8.63 11.01
N GLU A 116 5.51 -8.23 12.13
CA GLU A 116 5.26 -6.82 12.48
C GLU A 116 6.53 -5.99 12.41
N GLY A 117 7.63 -6.49 12.96
CA GLY A 117 8.90 -5.77 12.94
C GLY A 117 9.44 -5.49 11.54
N VAL A 118 9.20 -6.41 10.60
CA VAL A 118 9.56 -6.23 9.19
C VAL A 118 8.59 -5.28 8.50
N VAL A 119 7.29 -5.39 8.77
CA VAL A 119 6.25 -4.52 8.19
C VAL A 119 6.48 -3.07 8.61
N ILE A 120 6.72 -2.83 9.90
CA ILE A 120 7.03 -1.50 10.44
C ILE A 120 8.33 -0.97 9.82
N ALA A 121 9.40 -1.77 9.82
CA ALA A 121 10.70 -1.33 9.27
C ALA A 121 10.60 -0.89 7.80
N ARG A 122 9.73 -1.51 7.00
CA ARG A 122 9.48 -1.10 5.60
C ARG A 122 8.82 0.26 5.45
N SER A 123 8.09 0.74 6.45
CA SER A 123 7.44 2.05 6.44
C SER A 123 8.37 3.20 6.83
N TYR A 124 9.56 2.90 7.35
CA TYR A 124 10.51 3.88 7.85
C TYR A 124 11.86 3.79 7.13
N SER A 125 12.60 4.87 7.25
CA SER A 125 14.02 4.96 6.96
C SER A 125 14.72 5.61 8.15
N LEU A 126 16.00 5.32 8.32
CA LEU A 126 16.83 5.96 9.32
C LEU A 126 17.56 7.13 8.66
N LEU A 127 17.33 8.35 9.16
CA LEU A 127 18.13 9.50 8.77
C LEU A 127 19.23 9.76 9.80
N GLU A 128 20.41 10.09 9.29
CA GLU A 128 21.54 10.58 10.06
C GLU A 128 22.06 11.86 9.44
N TYR A 129 22.35 12.88 10.25
CA TYR A 129 22.86 14.16 9.74
C TYR A 129 23.65 14.91 10.80
N ASN A 130 24.54 15.79 10.34
CA ASN A 130 25.30 16.69 11.18
C ASN A 130 24.66 18.08 11.21
N ILE A 131 24.57 18.72 12.38
CA ILE A 131 23.97 20.05 12.52
C ILE A 131 24.66 20.87 13.61
N ALA A 132 24.68 22.20 13.43
CA ALA A 132 25.19 23.12 14.43
C ALA A 132 24.24 23.22 15.64
N GLU A 133 24.81 23.40 16.83
CA GLU A 133 24.10 23.48 18.11
C GLU A 133 22.92 24.47 18.09
N LYS A 134 23.13 25.65 17.52
CA LYS A 134 22.09 26.70 17.41
C LYS A 134 20.84 26.26 16.64
N ASN A 135 20.97 25.28 15.75
CA ASN A 135 19.90 24.80 14.89
C ASN A 135 19.31 23.46 15.37
N LEU A 136 19.93 22.80 16.35
CA LEU A 136 19.49 21.51 16.90
C LEU A 136 18.01 21.53 17.35
N PRO A 137 17.51 22.55 18.11
CA PRO A 137 16.11 22.54 18.55
C PRO A 137 15.08 22.61 17.42
N ALA A 138 15.45 23.19 16.28
CA ALA A 138 14.58 23.22 15.09
C ALA A 138 14.66 21.87 14.35
N ALA A 139 15.84 21.26 14.28
CA ALA A 139 16.05 19.96 13.65
C ALA A 139 15.30 18.82 14.36
N GLU A 140 15.24 18.84 15.70
CA GLU A 140 14.48 17.87 16.50
C GLU A 140 12.97 17.94 16.24
N LYS A 141 12.44 19.10 15.85
CA LYS A 141 11.04 19.24 15.44
C LYS A 141 10.76 18.63 14.08
N ILE A 142 11.75 18.71 13.18
CA ILE A 142 11.67 18.10 11.83
C ILE A 142 11.81 16.58 11.94
N THR A 143 12.73 16.11 12.78
CA THR A 143 12.97 14.67 12.98
C THR A 143 12.81 14.26 14.45
N PRO A 144 11.57 14.20 14.97
CA PRO A 144 11.31 13.83 16.37
C PRO A 144 11.65 12.35 16.68
N GLY A 145 11.93 11.55 15.65
CA GLY A 145 12.15 10.12 15.78
C GLY A 145 10.88 9.36 16.16
N PHE A 146 11.04 8.12 16.60
CA PHE A 146 9.91 7.32 17.10
C PHE A 146 9.59 7.61 18.57
N SER A 147 10.62 7.73 19.40
CA SER A 147 10.49 8.16 20.81
C SER A 147 11.19 9.50 21.04
N SER A 148 12.44 9.61 20.56
CA SER A 148 13.26 10.82 20.57
C SER A 148 14.43 10.61 19.59
N PRO A 149 14.96 11.66 18.94
CA PRO A 149 16.18 11.52 18.13
C PRO A 149 17.38 11.19 19.01
N THR A 150 18.32 10.39 18.49
CA THR A 150 19.63 10.20 19.13
C THR A 150 20.52 11.38 18.77
N VAL A 151 21.15 12.02 19.76
CA VAL A 151 22.01 13.18 19.55
C VAL A 151 23.38 12.93 20.18
N ASN A 152 24.43 12.94 19.35
CA ASN A 152 25.83 12.75 19.77
C ASN A 152 26.66 14.00 19.44
N LYS A 153 27.55 14.40 20.35
CA LYS A 153 28.51 15.50 20.08
C LYS A 153 29.55 15.04 19.06
N LEU A 154 29.93 15.92 18.14
CA LEU A 154 31.04 15.69 17.23
C LEU A 154 32.35 16.25 17.80
N GLU A 155 33.48 15.80 17.24
CA GLU A 155 34.81 16.36 17.51
C GLU A 155 34.89 17.85 17.19
N LYS A 156 34.19 18.28 16.12
CA LYS A 156 34.05 19.69 15.78
C LYS A 156 33.19 20.39 16.85
N PRO A 157 33.72 21.38 17.60
CA PRO A 157 32.96 22.04 18.65
C PRO A 157 31.69 22.73 18.13
N GLY A 158 30.60 22.62 18.88
CA GLY A 158 29.30 23.21 18.54
C GLY A 158 28.54 22.48 17.44
N TRP A 159 28.89 21.22 17.15
CA TRP A 159 28.20 20.36 16.18
C TRP A 159 27.76 19.03 16.78
N PHE A 160 26.64 18.52 16.27
CA PHE A 160 26.04 17.26 16.68
C PHE A 160 25.75 16.38 15.46
N ALA A 161 25.90 15.06 15.65
CA ALA A 161 25.28 14.05 14.79
C ALA A 161 23.92 13.69 15.39
N VAL A 162 22.88 13.75 14.56
CA VAL A 162 21.52 13.40 14.92
C VAL A 162 21.07 12.19 14.12
N ARG A 163 20.45 11.22 14.78
CA ARG A 163 19.93 10.00 14.17
C ARG A 163 18.47 9.80 14.54
N ALA A 164 17.59 9.69 13.54
CA ALA A 164 16.15 9.60 13.77
C ALA A 164 15.47 8.69 12.74
N MET A 165 14.46 7.93 13.19
CA MET A 165 13.55 7.24 12.28
C MET A 165 12.55 8.22 11.68
N VAL A 166 12.38 8.19 10.36
CA VAL A 166 11.41 8.99 9.62
C VAL A 166 10.59 8.12 8.69
N LYS A 167 9.37 8.54 8.35
CA LYS A 167 8.53 7.80 7.41
C LYS A 167 9.15 7.85 6.01
N ARG A 168 9.20 6.71 5.34
CA ARG A 168 9.87 6.58 4.02
C ARG A 168 9.31 7.54 2.97
N GLY A 169 7.99 7.75 2.95
CA GLY A 169 7.34 8.68 2.00
C GLY A 169 7.63 10.16 2.26
N GLU A 170 8.22 10.51 3.40
CA GLU A 170 8.50 11.89 3.81
C GLU A 170 10.00 12.21 3.76
N VAL A 171 10.86 11.21 3.48
CA VAL A 171 12.33 11.32 3.55
C VAL A 171 12.85 12.51 2.73
N ILE A 172 12.48 12.62 1.46
CA ILE A 172 12.98 13.68 0.57
C ILE A 172 12.62 15.06 1.10
N ALA A 173 11.35 15.28 1.46
CA ALA A 173 10.88 16.54 2.00
C ALA A 173 11.57 16.91 3.33
N ILE A 174 11.84 15.90 4.18
CA ILE A 174 12.58 16.10 5.43
C ILE A 174 14.03 16.46 5.16
N MET A 175 14.70 15.79 4.21
CA MET A 175 16.09 16.09 3.84
C MET A 175 16.22 17.53 3.34
N GLU A 176 15.29 18.00 2.51
CA GLU A 176 15.25 19.40 2.03
C GLU A 176 15.08 20.40 3.20
N GLN A 177 14.19 20.11 4.15
CA GLN A 177 14.01 20.97 5.33
C GLN A 177 15.26 21.02 6.21
N LEU A 178 15.93 19.88 6.41
CA LEU A 178 17.18 19.79 7.17
C LEU A 178 18.31 20.55 6.46
N GLU A 179 18.43 20.41 5.13
CA GLU A 179 19.40 21.15 4.33
C GLU A 179 19.20 22.66 4.41
N ALA A 180 17.95 23.13 4.28
CA ALA A 180 17.60 24.54 4.44
C ALA A 180 17.95 25.09 5.84
N LEU A 181 17.90 24.22 6.87
CA LEU A 181 18.32 24.53 8.23
C LEU A 181 19.85 24.48 8.42
N GLY A 182 20.60 24.09 7.40
CA GLY A 182 22.06 24.01 7.43
C GLY A 182 22.61 22.67 7.95
N ALA A 183 21.80 21.60 7.93
CA ALA A 183 22.31 20.26 8.15
C ALA A 183 23.28 19.85 7.04
N GLN A 184 24.26 19.01 7.38
CA GLN A 184 25.29 18.52 6.48
C GLN A 184 25.39 17.00 6.56
N ALA A 185 25.87 16.36 5.49
CA ALA A 185 26.02 14.91 5.42
C ALA A 185 24.74 14.17 5.84
N ILE A 186 23.61 14.54 5.23
CA ILE A 186 22.31 13.91 5.47
C ILE A 186 22.30 12.57 4.73
N LEU A 187 22.22 11.48 5.48
CA LEU A 187 22.30 10.11 4.99
C LEU A 187 21.00 9.38 5.29
N GLU A 188 20.50 8.62 4.31
CA GLU A 188 19.41 7.67 4.48
C GLU A 188 19.95 6.25 4.56
N THR A 189 19.52 5.49 5.57
CA THR A 189 19.78 4.05 5.66
C THR A 189 18.48 3.26 5.79
N SER A 190 18.37 2.18 5.01
CA SER A 190 17.22 1.29 5.08
C SER A 190 17.21 0.46 6.37
N ILE A 191 16.02 0.26 6.94
CA ILE A 191 15.82 -0.59 8.13
C ILE A 191 15.23 -1.91 7.66
N ALA A 192 15.88 -3.03 7.99
CA ALA A 192 15.40 -4.36 7.62
C ALA A 192 14.35 -4.92 8.61
N ASN A 193 14.48 -4.58 9.90
CA ASN A 193 13.61 -5.04 10.97
C ASN A 193 13.73 -4.12 12.19
N CYS A 194 12.63 -3.88 12.91
CA CYS A 194 12.65 -3.17 14.18
C CYS A 194 11.65 -3.73 15.20
N ARG A 195 11.81 -3.32 16.46
CA ARG A 195 10.91 -3.63 17.58
C ARG A 195 10.52 -2.32 18.21
N LEU A 196 9.23 -1.99 18.16
CA LEU A 196 8.66 -0.77 18.71
C LEU A 196 7.67 -1.13 19.81
#